data_AF-A0A5D0JPI6-F1
#
_entry.id   AF-A0A5D0JPI6-F1
#
_cell.length_a   1.000
_cell.length_b   1.000
_cell.length_c   1.000
_cell.angle_alpha   90.00
_cell.angle_beta   90.00
_cell.angle_gamma   90.00
#
_symmetry.space_group_name_H-M   'P 1'
#
loop_
_entity.id
_entity.type
_entity.pdbx_description
1 polymer ?
#
loop_
_entity_poly.entity_id
_entity_poly.type
_entity_poly.pdbx_seq_one_letter_code
_entity_poly.pdbx_strand_id
1 'polypeptide(L)'
;MAEAEAFKAQTKDEVETFRIKYLGKKGLLNEYFAEFKNVANEQKREFGQTINQLKKTAEDKVKALKEELESNEEVKGIYGDLSRPGEPIQIGARHPISIVKNQIIDIFSRIGFNVSEGPEIEDDWHNFTALNLPEYHPARDMQDTFFIQTNPDILLRTHTSSVQVRYMEN
;
A
#
# COMPACT_ATOMS: atom_id res chain seq x y z
N MET A 1 -52.12 -5.62 -9.91
CA MET A 1 -50.92 -5.43 -10.75
C MET A 1 -50.48 -3.97 -10.79
N ALA A 2 -51.32 -3.02 -11.21
CA ALA A 2 -50.97 -1.60 -11.24
C ALA A 2 -50.43 -1.02 -9.90
N GLU A 3 -51.01 -1.41 -8.76
CA GLU A 3 -50.54 -0.96 -7.44
C GLU A 3 -49.14 -1.51 -7.08
N ALA A 4 -48.81 -2.73 -7.53
CA ALA A 4 -47.51 -3.35 -7.28
C ALA A 4 -46.41 -2.76 -8.19
N GLU A 5 -46.75 -2.38 -9.42
CA GLU A 5 -45.81 -1.74 -10.36
C GLU A 5 -45.52 -0.29 -10.00
N ALA A 6 -46.54 0.45 -9.53
CA ALA A 6 -46.44 1.85 -9.17
C ALA A 6 -45.82 2.10 -7.79
N PHE A 7 -45.62 1.06 -6.97
CA PHE A 7 -45.08 1.22 -5.62
C PHE A 7 -43.66 1.79 -5.66
N LYS A 8 -43.44 2.85 -4.90
CA LYS A 8 -42.13 3.44 -4.64
C LYS A 8 -41.89 3.41 -3.14
N ALA A 9 -40.71 2.99 -2.73
CA ALA A 9 -40.28 3.02 -1.34
C ALA A 9 -39.03 3.89 -1.22
N GLN A 10 -38.97 4.70 -0.18
CA GLN A 10 -37.81 5.54 0.15
C GLN A 10 -36.98 4.95 1.28
N THR A 11 -37.50 3.93 1.99
CA THR A 11 -36.85 3.31 3.14
C THR A 11 -36.87 1.78 3.06
N LYS A 12 -35.89 1.13 3.71
CA LYS A 12 -35.83 -0.34 3.79
C LYS A 12 -37.07 -0.92 4.50
N ASP A 13 -37.64 -0.20 5.45
CA ASP A 13 -38.84 -0.60 6.19
C ASP A 13 -40.10 -0.57 5.31
N GLU A 14 -40.22 0.40 4.40
CA GLU A 14 -41.30 0.45 3.41
C GLU A 14 -41.22 -0.73 2.43
N VAL A 15 -40.00 -1.13 2.02
CA VAL A 15 -39.80 -2.30 1.14
C VAL A 15 -40.18 -3.60 1.86
N GLU A 16 -39.83 -3.78 3.13
CA GLU A 16 -40.25 -4.97 3.90
C GLU A 16 -41.76 -4.96 4.18
N THR A 17 -42.36 -3.80 4.42
CA THR A 17 -43.81 -3.68 4.60
C THR A 17 -44.55 -4.09 3.32
N PHE A 18 -44.08 -3.67 2.15
CA PHE A 18 -44.61 -4.10 0.85
C PHE A 18 -44.41 -5.60 0.63
N ARG A 19 -43.24 -6.15 0.97
CA ARG A 19 -42.96 -7.58 0.88
C ARG A 19 -43.93 -8.39 1.76
N ILE A 20 -44.20 -7.94 2.99
CA ILE A 20 -45.12 -8.62 3.90
C ILE A 20 -46.56 -8.53 3.38
N LYS A 21 -47.00 -7.37 2.88
CA LYS A 21 -48.34 -7.14 2.33
C LYS A 21 -48.65 -8.07 1.15
N TYR A 22 -47.70 -8.23 0.21
CA TYR A 22 -47.92 -9.00 -1.01
C TYR A 22 -47.42 -10.45 -0.91
N LEU A 23 -46.18 -10.67 -0.47
CA LEU A 23 -45.49 -11.96 -0.49
C LEU A 23 -45.45 -12.67 0.89
N GLY A 24 -46.01 -12.06 1.93
CA GLY A 24 -46.02 -12.63 3.28
C GLY A 24 -46.89 -13.89 3.41
N LYS A 25 -46.70 -14.65 4.49
CA LYS A 25 -47.51 -15.86 4.77
C LYS A 25 -49.02 -15.58 4.88
N LYS A 26 -49.39 -14.38 5.35
CA LYS A 26 -50.77 -13.84 5.36
C LYS A 26 -50.96 -12.73 4.30
N GLY A 27 -50.19 -12.75 3.22
CA GLY A 27 -50.22 -11.72 2.19
C GLY A 27 -51.31 -11.96 1.15
N LEU A 28 -51.61 -10.92 0.38
CA LEU A 28 -52.65 -10.91 -0.65
C LEU A 28 -52.47 -12.04 -1.67
N LEU A 29 -51.22 -12.41 -2.02
CA LEU A 29 -50.98 -13.54 -2.95
C LEU A 29 -51.46 -14.88 -2.38
N ASN A 30 -51.26 -15.14 -1.09
CA ASN A 30 -51.72 -16.38 -0.47
C ASN A 30 -53.23 -16.43 -0.32
N GLU A 31 -53.88 -15.28 -0.11
CA GLU A 31 -55.34 -15.17 -0.13
C GLU A 31 -55.88 -15.49 -1.54
N TYR A 32 -55.30 -14.91 -2.58
CA TYR A 32 -55.69 -15.23 -3.97
C TYR A 32 -55.40 -16.69 -4.36
N PHE A 33 -54.32 -17.29 -3.86
CA PHE A 33 -54.06 -18.73 -4.03
C PHE A 33 -55.03 -19.62 -3.24
N ALA A 34 -55.56 -19.16 -2.11
CA ALA A 34 -56.59 -19.89 -1.36
C ALA A 34 -57.95 -19.82 -2.08
N GLU A 35 -58.29 -18.65 -2.63
CA GLU A 35 -59.50 -18.45 -3.44
C GLU A 35 -59.45 -19.16 -4.79
N PHE A 36 -58.27 -19.52 -5.29
CA PHE A 36 -58.08 -20.34 -6.49
C PHE A 36 -58.91 -21.64 -6.47
N LYS A 37 -59.17 -22.21 -5.28
CA LYS A 37 -60.00 -23.42 -5.11
C LYS A 37 -61.48 -23.19 -5.42
N ASN A 38 -61.95 -21.94 -5.34
CA ASN A 38 -63.35 -21.55 -5.52
C ASN A 38 -63.66 -21.05 -6.94
N VAL A 39 -62.66 -20.98 -7.83
CA VAL A 39 -62.82 -20.50 -9.20
C VAL A 39 -63.38 -21.60 -10.10
N ALA A 40 -64.27 -21.24 -11.04
CA ALA A 40 -64.82 -22.19 -12.02
C ALA A 40 -63.72 -22.76 -12.94
N ASN A 41 -63.83 -24.03 -13.34
CA ASN A 41 -62.78 -24.73 -14.11
C ASN A 41 -62.35 -24.01 -15.40
N GLU A 42 -63.27 -23.29 -16.04
CA GLU A 42 -63.00 -22.51 -17.26
C GLU A 42 -62.11 -21.28 -17.01
N GLN A 43 -62.20 -20.68 -15.81
CA GLN A 43 -61.48 -19.46 -15.44
C GLN A 43 -60.20 -19.71 -14.63
N LYS A 44 -59.99 -20.95 -14.15
CA LYS A 44 -58.79 -21.33 -13.38
C LYS A 44 -57.48 -21.07 -14.12
N ARG A 45 -57.47 -21.24 -15.46
CA ARG A 45 -56.27 -21.03 -16.27
C ARG A 45 -55.84 -19.56 -16.29
N GLU A 46 -56.77 -18.65 -16.58
CA GLU A 46 -56.50 -17.21 -16.62
C GLU A 46 -56.19 -16.64 -15.24
N PHE A 47 -56.93 -17.07 -14.22
CA PHE A 47 -56.73 -16.64 -12.85
C PHE A 47 -55.35 -17.06 -12.30
N GLY A 48 -54.91 -18.30 -12.59
CA GLY A 48 -53.60 -18.80 -12.17
C GLY A 48 -52.44 -18.10 -12.88
N GLN A 49 -52.59 -17.78 -14.17
CA GLN A 49 -51.59 -16.98 -14.90
C GLN A 49 -51.46 -15.57 -14.31
N THR A 50 -52.58 -14.94 -13.99
CA THR A 50 -52.61 -13.58 -13.42
C THR A 50 -51.96 -13.54 -12.04
N ILE A 51 -52.19 -14.54 -11.19
CA ILE A 51 -51.56 -14.63 -9.86
C ILE A 51 -50.04 -14.85 -9.98
N ASN A 52 -49.61 -15.75 -10.86
CA ASN A 52 -48.18 -15.99 -11.08
C ASN A 52 -47.47 -14.76 -11.65
N GLN A 53 -48.13 -14.01 -12.53
CA GLN A 53 -47.62 -12.75 -13.05
C GLN A 53 -47.48 -11.72 -11.93
N LEU A 54 -48.50 -11.55 -11.09
CA LEU A 54 -48.47 -10.64 -9.94
C LEU A 54 -47.34 -11.01 -8.95
N LYS A 55 -47.13 -12.31 -8.70
CA LYS A 55 -46.04 -12.81 -7.86
C LYS A 55 -44.69 -12.38 -8.41
N LYS A 56 -44.45 -12.64 -9.70
CA LYS A 56 -43.19 -12.29 -10.36
C LYS A 56 -42.94 -10.77 -10.33
N THR A 57 -43.96 -9.98 -10.67
CA THR A 57 -43.86 -8.50 -10.61
C THR A 57 -43.54 -8.00 -9.21
N ALA A 58 -44.15 -8.56 -8.17
CA ALA A 58 -43.87 -8.17 -6.79
C ALA A 58 -42.45 -8.58 -6.35
N GLU A 59 -41.98 -9.77 -6.73
CA GLU A 59 -40.62 -10.25 -6.46
C GLU A 59 -39.57 -9.37 -7.16
N ASP A 60 -39.75 -9.10 -8.45
CA ASP A 60 -38.86 -8.26 -9.25
C ASP A 60 -38.82 -6.83 -8.69
N LYS A 61 -39.95 -6.29 -8.26
CA LYS A 61 -40.04 -4.94 -7.69
C LYS A 61 -39.35 -4.83 -6.32
N VAL A 62 -39.53 -5.82 -5.45
CA VAL A 62 -38.84 -5.86 -4.14
C VAL A 62 -37.34 -5.97 -4.36
N LYS A 63 -36.90 -6.80 -5.32
CA LYS A 63 -35.48 -6.92 -5.65
C LYS A 63 -34.90 -5.60 -6.16
N ALA A 64 -35.55 -4.95 -7.12
CA ALA A 64 -35.11 -3.67 -7.67
C ALA A 64 -35.02 -2.57 -6.59
N LEU A 65 -36.03 -2.47 -5.71
CA LEU A 65 -36.03 -1.48 -4.62
C LEU A 65 -34.96 -1.77 -3.56
N LYS A 66 -34.64 -3.05 -3.29
CA LYS A 66 -33.54 -3.41 -2.38
C LYS A 66 -32.18 -3.03 -2.97
N GLU A 67 -31.95 -3.36 -4.24
CA GLU A 67 -30.71 -3.01 -4.94
C GLU A 67 -30.52 -1.47 -5.02
N GLU A 68 -31.59 -0.73 -5.31
CA GLU A 68 -31.58 0.73 -5.34
C GLU A 68 -31.24 1.34 -3.97
N LEU A 69 -31.83 0.83 -2.88
CA LEU A 69 -31.56 1.33 -1.52
C LEU A 69 -30.19 0.90 -0.99
N GLU A 70 -29.69 -0.29 -1.33
CA GLU A 70 -28.32 -0.72 -0.98
C GLU A 70 -27.26 0.09 -1.75
N SER A 71 -27.51 0.44 -3.01
CA SER A 71 -26.60 1.31 -3.78
C SER A 71 -26.58 2.77 -3.29
N ASN A 72 -27.69 3.26 -2.74
CA ASN A 72 -27.77 4.60 -2.15
C ASN A 72 -27.25 4.68 -0.70
N GLU A 73 -26.99 3.54 -0.06
CA GLU A 73 -26.08 3.45 1.09
C GLU A 73 -24.61 3.47 0.63
N GLU A 74 -24.30 4.23 -0.42
CA GLU A 74 -22.96 4.77 -0.55
C GLU A 74 -22.63 5.44 0.77
N VAL A 75 -21.67 4.83 1.45
CA VAL A 75 -20.96 5.36 2.59
C VAL A 75 -20.71 6.81 2.21
N LYS A 76 -21.50 7.73 2.79
CA LYS A 76 -21.11 9.13 2.92
C LYS A 76 -19.91 9.08 3.84
N GLY A 77 -18.81 8.56 3.30
CA GLY A 77 -17.50 8.65 3.84
C GLY A 77 -17.35 10.14 3.94
N ILE A 78 -17.40 10.62 5.17
CA ILE A 78 -16.96 11.95 5.51
C ILE A 78 -15.44 11.87 5.29
N TYR A 79 -15.03 11.73 4.03
CA TYR A 79 -13.70 12.05 3.61
C TYR A 79 -13.67 13.54 3.84
N GLY A 80 -13.03 13.93 4.95
CA GLY A 80 -12.65 15.32 5.15
C GLY A 80 -11.76 15.77 4.00
N ASP A 81 -11.16 16.94 4.15
CA ASP A 81 -10.19 17.40 3.16
C ASP A 81 -9.01 16.42 3.02
N LEU A 82 -8.95 15.72 1.89
CA LEU A 82 -7.92 14.74 1.54
C LEU A 82 -6.54 15.37 1.31
N SER A 83 -6.47 16.70 1.18
CA SER A 83 -5.21 17.43 1.11
C SER A 83 -4.61 17.72 2.50
N ARG A 84 -5.33 17.43 3.58
CA ARG A 84 -4.83 17.62 4.94
C ARG A 84 -3.58 16.76 5.14
N PRO A 85 -2.48 17.35 5.64
CA PRO A 85 -1.32 16.57 6.01
C PRO A 85 -1.70 15.56 7.08
N GLY A 86 -1.32 14.30 6.88
CA GLY A 86 -1.42 13.29 7.92
C GLY A 86 -0.44 13.57 9.06
N GLU A 87 -0.51 12.77 10.11
CA GLU A 87 0.47 12.83 11.20
C GLU A 87 1.89 12.59 10.64
N PRO A 88 2.85 13.50 10.91
CA PRO A 88 4.18 13.40 10.33
C PRO A 88 4.94 12.22 10.93
N ILE A 89 5.41 11.32 10.06
CA ILE A 89 6.42 10.33 10.43
C ILE A 89 7.78 10.99 10.23
N GLN A 90 8.57 11.12 11.30
CA GLN A 90 9.93 11.64 11.17
C GLN A 90 10.82 10.64 10.42
N ILE A 91 11.26 11.02 9.24
CA ILE A 91 12.24 10.28 8.45
C ILE A 91 13.61 10.91 8.71
N GLY A 92 14.62 10.08 9.01
CA GLY A 92 16.00 10.54 9.17
C GLY A 92 16.61 11.04 7.86
N ALA A 93 17.68 11.84 7.96
CA ALA A 93 18.45 12.30 6.81
C ALA A 93 19.81 11.59 6.73
N ARG A 94 20.34 11.43 5.52
CA ARG A 94 21.71 10.94 5.31
C ARG A 94 22.71 12.08 5.53
N HIS A 95 23.87 11.76 6.12
CA HIS A 95 24.94 12.72 6.29
C HIS A 95 25.46 13.21 4.92
N PRO A 96 25.70 14.53 4.72
CA PRO A 96 26.13 15.07 3.42
C PRO A 96 27.39 14.41 2.85
N ILE A 97 28.38 14.11 3.70
CA ILE A 97 29.62 13.40 3.27
C ILE A 97 29.28 12.02 2.70
N SER A 98 28.32 11.29 3.29
CA SER A 98 27.90 9.98 2.78
C SER A 98 27.20 10.08 1.43
N ILE A 99 26.44 11.16 1.20
CA ILE A 99 25.79 11.41 -0.10
C ILE A 99 26.85 11.60 -1.17
N VAL A 100 27.81 12.50 -0.94
CA VAL A 100 28.90 12.79 -1.89
C VAL A 100 29.78 11.55 -2.10
N LYS A 101 30.16 10.85 -1.02
CA LYS A 101 30.94 9.61 -1.10
C LYS A 101 30.27 8.58 -2.00
N ASN A 102 28.96 8.34 -1.81
CA ASN A 102 28.22 7.36 -2.59
C ASN A 102 28.05 7.79 -4.05
N GLN A 103 27.92 9.09 -4.33
CA GLN A 103 27.90 9.61 -5.71
C GLN A 103 29.23 9.34 -6.43
N ILE A 104 30.37 9.59 -5.75
CA ILE A 104 31.69 9.30 -6.31
C ILE A 104 31.83 7.79 -6.57
N ILE A 105 31.47 6.95 -5.60
CA ILE A 105 31.51 5.48 -5.75
C ILE A 105 30.67 5.01 -6.95
N ASP A 106 29.44 5.53 -7.10
CA ASP A 106 28.55 5.17 -8.21
C ASP A 106 29.12 5.54 -9.59
N ILE A 107 29.83 6.67 -9.69
CA ILE A 107 30.49 7.06 -10.95
C ILE A 107 31.58 6.05 -11.31
N PHE A 108 32.47 5.71 -10.38
CA PHE A 108 33.61 4.84 -10.67
C PHE A 108 33.23 3.36 -10.82
N SER A 109 32.20 2.90 -10.10
CA SER A 109 31.71 1.52 -10.25
C SER A 109 31.17 1.24 -11.65
N ARG A 110 30.51 2.23 -12.28
CA ARG A 110 30.04 2.14 -13.66
C ARG A 110 31.16 2.05 -14.70
N ILE A 111 32.36 2.51 -14.35
CA ILE A 111 33.56 2.46 -15.19
C ILE A 111 34.32 1.12 -14.98
N GLY A 112 33.89 0.30 -14.01
CA GLY A 112 34.48 -1.01 -13.71
C GLY A 112 35.49 -1.02 -12.57
N PHE A 113 35.57 0.06 -11.78
CA PHE A 113 36.38 0.07 -10.56
C PHE A 113 35.64 -0.61 -9.39
N ASN A 114 36.39 -1.26 -8.51
CA ASN A 114 35.88 -1.84 -7.27
C ASN A 114 36.23 -0.95 -6.07
N VAL A 115 35.41 -1.02 -5.02
CA VAL A 115 35.66 -0.33 -3.75
C VAL A 115 36.47 -1.25 -2.84
N SER A 116 37.55 -0.71 -2.28
CA SER A 116 38.36 -1.38 -1.26
C SER A 116 38.41 -0.51 -0.01
N GLU A 117 38.24 -1.15 1.14
CA GLU A 117 38.35 -0.51 2.46
C GLU A 117 39.54 -1.12 3.20
N GLY A 118 40.12 -0.34 4.10
CA GLY A 118 41.24 -0.77 4.94
C GLY A 118 41.24 -0.02 6.27
N PRO A 119 42.13 -0.40 7.19
CA PRO A 119 42.14 0.12 8.55
C PRO A 119 42.43 1.62 8.60
N GLU A 120 41.91 2.30 9.62
CA GLU A 120 42.20 3.71 9.89
C GLU A 120 43.50 3.90 10.69
N ILE A 121 43.88 2.87 11.46
CA ILE A 121 45.17 2.79 12.14
C ILE A 121 46.11 1.98 11.26
N GLU A 122 47.26 2.55 10.93
CA GLU A 122 48.26 1.96 10.05
C GLU A 122 49.64 1.95 10.71
N ASP A 123 50.51 1.10 10.17
CA ASP A 123 51.95 1.12 10.45
C ASP A 123 52.69 2.07 9.49
N ASP A 124 53.94 2.38 9.83
CA ASP A 124 54.79 3.23 8.99
C ASP A 124 54.99 2.69 7.56
N TRP A 125 55.06 1.37 7.43
CA TRP A 125 55.33 0.72 6.14
C TRP A 125 54.25 1.03 5.13
N HIS A 126 52.99 0.75 5.47
CA HIS A 126 51.86 0.92 4.56
C HIS A 126 51.46 2.38 4.38
N ASN A 127 51.64 3.25 5.38
CA ASN A 127 51.29 4.66 5.26
C ASN A 127 52.38 5.47 4.55
N PHE A 128 53.66 5.09 4.62
CA PHE A 128 54.75 5.89 4.06
C PHE A 128 55.77 5.10 3.25
N THR A 129 56.45 4.13 3.84
CA THR A 129 57.64 3.51 3.23
C THR A 129 57.32 2.86 1.88
N ALA A 130 56.20 2.12 1.79
CA ALA A 130 55.76 1.49 0.55
C ALA A 130 55.33 2.49 -0.55
N LEU A 131 55.04 3.74 -0.18
CA LEU A 131 54.72 4.85 -1.09
C LEU A 131 55.97 5.68 -1.48
N ASN A 132 57.16 5.13 -1.24
CA ASN A 132 58.45 5.78 -1.52
C ASN A 132 58.68 7.05 -0.70
N LEU A 133 58.17 7.08 0.54
CA LEU A 133 58.40 8.16 1.51
C LEU A 133 59.32 7.61 2.61
N PRO A 134 60.66 7.78 2.55
CA PRO A 134 61.58 7.34 3.60
C PRO A 134 61.45 8.17 4.90
N GLU A 135 62.04 7.69 5.99
CA GLU A 135 61.92 8.27 7.35
C GLU A 135 62.22 9.77 7.42
N TYR A 136 63.27 10.24 6.73
CA TYR A 136 63.67 11.65 6.70
C TYR A 136 62.99 12.46 5.59
N HIS A 137 61.92 11.95 4.97
CA HIS A 137 61.25 12.65 3.88
C HIS A 137 60.40 13.80 4.42
N PRO A 138 60.57 15.05 3.95
CA PRO A 138 59.83 16.21 4.46
C PRO A 138 58.31 16.05 4.42
N ALA A 139 57.79 15.30 3.45
CA ALA A 139 56.35 15.03 3.37
C ALA A 139 55.78 14.22 4.55
N ARG A 140 56.61 13.49 5.31
CA ARG A 140 56.15 12.82 6.55
C ARG A 140 55.85 13.84 7.66
N ASP A 141 56.71 14.86 7.77
CA ASP A 141 56.53 15.96 8.73
C ASP A 141 55.40 16.92 8.29
N MET A 142 55.19 17.10 6.98
CA MET A 142 54.14 17.98 6.45
C MET A 142 52.71 17.44 6.62
N GLN A 143 52.53 16.16 6.90
CA GLN A 143 51.20 15.54 6.97
C GLN A 143 50.55 15.59 8.35
N ASP A 144 51.13 16.31 9.33
CA ASP A 144 50.61 16.44 10.70
C ASP A 144 50.13 15.08 11.27
N THR A 145 51.01 14.08 11.15
CA THR A 145 50.68 12.68 11.43
C THR A 145 50.41 12.43 12.92
N PHE A 146 49.27 11.81 13.22
CA PHE A 146 48.91 11.44 14.60
C PHE A 146 49.47 10.07 14.96
N PHE A 147 50.57 10.06 15.70
CA PHE A 147 51.17 8.83 16.24
C PHE A 147 50.43 8.37 17.50
N ILE A 148 50.08 7.08 17.51
CA ILE A 148 49.50 6.38 18.67
C ILE A 148 50.63 5.74 19.50
N GLN A 149 51.67 5.24 18.83
CA GLN A 149 52.86 4.64 19.42
C GLN A 149 54.06 4.90 18.51
N THR A 150 55.25 5.05 19.08
CA THR A 150 56.48 5.41 18.35
C THR A 150 57.54 4.30 18.32
N ASN A 151 57.20 3.09 18.76
CA ASN A 151 58.08 1.91 18.69
C ASN A 151 57.30 0.59 18.96
N PRO A 152 56.87 -0.17 17.94
CA PRO A 152 56.89 0.22 16.53
C PRO A 152 55.99 1.42 16.27
N ASP A 153 56.26 2.14 15.18
CA ASP A 153 55.44 3.28 14.77
C ASP A 153 54.05 2.83 14.31
N ILE A 154 53.04 3.29 15.06
CA ILE A 154 51.62 3.06 14.78
C ILE A 154 50.92 4.42 14.79
N LEU A 155 50.16 4.72 13.74
CA LEU A 155 49.61 6.04 13.48
C LEU A 155 48.21 5.98 12.87
N LEU A 156 47.48 7.10 12.94
CA LEU A 156 46.26 7.27 12.16
C LEU A 156 46.64 7.61 10.72
N ARG A 157 46.09 6.86 9.75
CA ARG A 157 46.40 7.05 8.33
C ARG A 157 46.14 8.50 7.91
N THR A 158 47.07 9.06 7.17
CA THR A 158 46.96 10.43 6.64
C THR A 158 46.18 10.48 5.32
N HIS A 159 46.14 9.35 4.63
CA HIS A 159 45.46 9.15 3.36
C HIS A 159 45.06 7.68 3.16
N THR A 160 44.19 7.40 2.19
CA THR A 160 43.72 6.04 1.89
C THR A 160 44.65 5.24 0.97
N SER A 161 45.82 5.77 0.61
CA SER A 161 46.81 5.09 -0.24
C SER A 161 47.35 3.80 0.38
N SER A 162 47.33 3.66 1.71
CA SER A 162 47.74 2.43 2.40
C SER A 162 46.91 1.21 1.95
N VAL A 163 45.62 1.42 1.65
CA VAL A 163 44.72 0.38 1.15
C VAL A 163 45.17 -0.13 -0.22
N GLN A 164 45.75 0.74 -1.07
CA GLN A 164 46.23 0.35 -2.39
C GLN A 164 47.45 -0.56 -2.28
N VAL A 165 48.40 -0.22 -1.40
CA VAL A 165 49.57 -1.06 -1.10
C VAL A 165 49.13 -2.44 -0.62
N ARG A 166 48.26 -2.49 0.40
CA ARG A 166 47.71 -3.75 0.94
C ARG A 166 46.98 -4.57 -0.13
N TYR A 167 46.24 -3.93 -1.02
CA TYR A 167 45.52 -4.61 -2.09
C TYR A 167 46.47 -5.21 -3.13
N MET A 168 47.61 -4.57 -3.41
CA MET A 168 48.60 -5.05 -4.38
C MET A 168 49.56 -6.11 -3.83
N GLU A 169 49.78 -6.16 -2.52
CA GLU A 169 50.63 -7.16 -1.87
C GLU A 169 49.97 -8.55 -1.76
N ASN A 170 48.64 -8.63 -1.91
CA ASN A 170 47.85 -9.86 -1.84
C ASN A 170 47.48 -10.39 -3.22
#